data_AF-A0A377YZH4-F1
#
_entry.id   AF-A0A377YZH4-F1
#
_cell.length_a   1.000
_cell.length_b   1.000
_cell.length_c   1.000
_cell.angle_alpha   90.00
_cell.angle_beta   90.00
_cell.angle_gamma   90.00
#
_symmetry.space_group_name_H-M   'P 1'
#
loop_
_entity.id
_entity.type
_entity.pdbx_description
1 polymer ?
#
loop_
_entity_poly.entity_id
_entity_poly.type
_entity_poly.pdbx_seq_one_letter_code
_entity_poly.pdbx_strand_id
1 'polypeptide(L)' 'MSLPVAGRGEYQWILTTEDGKQYQGKTRGGETLPLPAKLPEGYHSLTLTQEGERWHCRTIVAPAAAMSRSR' A
#
# COMPACT_ATOMS: atom_id res chain seq x y z
N MET A 1 -9.48 2.88 -2.74
CA MET A 1 -8.37 2.43 -3.59
C MET A 1 -7.84 1.12 -3.01
N SER A 2 -7.30 0.22 -3.81
CA SER A 2 -6.84 -1.08 -3.32
C SER A 2 -5.61 -1.57 -4.08
N LEU A 3 -4.71 -2.29 -3.39
CA LEU A 3 -3.51 -2.87 -3.99
C LEU A 3 -3.65 -4.40 -4.06
N PRO A 4 -3.36 -5.03 -5.22
CA PRO A 4 -3.34 -6.48 -5.29
C PRO A 4 -2.17 -7.01 -4.45
N VAL A 5 -2.43 -8.02 -3.61
CA VAL A 5 -1.40 -8.69 -2.82
C VAL A 5 -1.12 -10.04 -3.47
N ALA A 6 0.08 -10.21 -4.03
CA ALA A 6 0.52 -11.49 -4.55
C ALA A 6 0.90 -12.45 -3.40
N GLY A 7 0.89 -13.75 -3.66
CA GLY A 7 1.24 -14.77 -2.67
C GLY A 7 0.01 -15.49 -2.09
N ARG A 8 0.20 -16.20 -0.97
CA ARG A 8 -0.84 -17.00 -0.30
C ARG A 8 -0.69 -16.88 1.22
N GLY A 9 -1.79 -17.08 1.94
CA GLY A 9 -1.80 -16.98 3.40
C GLY A 9 -2.10 -15.57 3.90
N GLU A 10 -2.02 -15.37 5.22
CA GLU A 10 -2.31 -14.09 5.88
C GLU A 10 -1.04 -13.24 5.98
N TYR A 11 -1.14 -12.00 5.51
CA TYR A 11 -0.12 -10.97 5.65
C TYR A 11 -0.60 -9.90 6.62
N GLN A 12 0.28 -9.51 7.53
CA GLN A 12 0.11 -8.29 8.29
C GLN A 12 0.75 -7.14 7.51
N TRP A 13 0.05 -6.03 7.39
CA TRP A 13 0.55 -4.88 6.64
C TRP A 13 0.61 -3.64 7.52
N ILE A 14 1.60 -2.79 7.25
CA ILE A 14 1.77 -1.47 7.85
C ILE A 14 2.07 -0.48 6.73
N LEU A 15 1.23 0.54 6.59
CA LEU A 15 1.42 1.66 5.70
C LEU A 15 1.78 2.90 6.53
N THR A 16 2.98 3.42 6.31
CA THR A 16 3.43 4.68 6.91
C THR A 16 3.40 5.75 5.85
N THR A 17 2.60 6.80 6.07
CA THR A 17 2.53 7.98 5.21
C THR A 17 3.77 8.85 5.38
N GLU A 18 3.93 9.82 4.48
CA GLU A 18 5.11 10.71 4.47
C GLU A 18 5.19 11.58 5.74
N ASP A 19 4.02 11.96 6.27
CA ASP A 19 3.86 12.70 7.53
C ASP A 19 4.07 11.82 8.79
N GLY A 20 4.39 10.53 8.62
CA GLY A 20 4.65 9.59 9.70
C GLY A 20 3.41 8.91 10.28
N LYS A 21 2.20 9.18 9.78
CA LYS A 21 0.99 8.47 10.22
C LYS A 21 1.02 7.00 9.78
N GLN A 22 0.66 6.11 10.69
CA GLN A 22 0.66 4.67 10.43
C GLN A 22 -0.76 4.13 10.34
N TYR A 23 -0.96 3.26 9.37
CA TYR A 23 -2.14 2.43 9.19
C TYR A 23 -1.70 0.98 9.17
N GLN A 24 -2.47 0.10 9.78
CA GLN A 24 -2.13 -1.31 9.84
C GLN A 24 -3.37 -2.17 9.68
N GLY A 25 -3.16 -3.40 9.27
CA GLY A 25 -4.22 -4.38 9.17
C GLY A 25 -3.70 -5.74 8.75
N LYS A 26 -4.65 -6.59 8.37
CA LYS A 26 -4.39 -7.92 7.83
C LYS A 26 -5.05 -8.03 6.46
N THR A 27 -4.46 -8.84 5.60
CA THR A 27 -4.98 -9.15 4.26
C THR A 27 -4.53 -10.55 3.90
N ARG A 28 -5.21 -11.22 2.97
CA ARG A 28 -4.72 -12.49 2.42
C ARG A 28 -4.02 -12.29 1.08
N GLY A 29 -3.04 -13.13 0.80
CA GLY A 29 -2.46 -13.24 -0.52
C GLY A 29 -3.51 -13.72 -1.53
N GLY A 30 -3.57 -13.07 -2.68
CA GLY A 30 -4.63 -13.24 -3.68
C GLY A 30 -5.81 -12.29 -3.50
N GLU A 31 -5.89 -11.56 -2.38
CA GLU A 31 -6.89 -10.52 -2.16
C GLU A 31 -6.33 -9.12 -2.45
N THR A 32 -7.21 -8.13 -2.39
CA THR A 32 -6.83 -6.73 -2.53
C THR A 32 -6.74 -6.06 -1.17
N LEU A 33 -5.60 -5.48 -0.85
CA LEU A 33 -5.38 -4.68 0.34
C LEU A 33 -6.15 -3.36 0.21
N PRO A 34 -7.13 -3.07 1.08
CA PRO A 34 -7.84 -1.80 1.03
C PRO A 34 -6.93 -0.70 1.58
N LEU A 35 -6.62 0.29 0.74
CA LEU A 35 -5.91 1.48 1.17
C LEU A 35 -6.90 2.49 1.78
N PRO A 36 -6.49 3.27 2.80
CA PRO A 36 -7.29 4.36 3.33
C PRO A 36 -7.78 5.29 2.22
N ALA A 37 -9.07 5.65 2.23
CA ALA A 37 -9.70 6.40 1.15
C ALA A 37 -9.15 7.84 0.96
N LYS A 38 -8.49 8.40 1.99
CA LYS A 38 -7.88 9.73 1.98
C LYS A 38 -6.40 9.62 2.35
N LEU A 39 -5.63 8.91 1.54
CA LEU A 39 -4.17 9.02 1.59
C LEU A 39 -3.78 10.38 0.99
N PRO A 40 -2.93 11.17 1.66
CA PRO A 40 -2.38 12.38 1.07
C PRO A 40 -1.56 12.04 -0.17
N GLU A 41 -1.40 12.99 -1.07
CA GLU A 41 -0.42 12.85 -2.16
C GLU A 41 0.99 12.83 -1.57
N GLY A 42 1.87 12.03 -2.17
CA GLY A 42 3.25 11.90 -1.71
C GLY A 42 3.78 10.48 -1.75
N TYR A 43 4.90 10.28 -1.05
CA TYR A 43 5.62 9.02 -0.98
C TYR A 43 5.35 8.33 0.35
N HIS A 44 4.79 7.13 0.29
CA HIS A 44 4.49 6.34 1.47
C HIS A 44 5.23 5.02 1.42
N SER A 45 5.40 4.41 2.59
CA SER A 45 6.04 3.10 2.71
C SER A 45 5.01 2.06 3.14
N LEU A 46 4.91 0.98 2.38
CA LEU A 46 4.09 -0.18 2.70
C LEU A 46 5.02 -1.34 3.07
N THR A 47 4.82 -1.88 4.26
CA THR A 47 5.45 -3.12 4.70
C THR A 47 4.41 -4.22 4.71
N LEU A 48 4.75 -5.38 4.15
CA LEU A 48 4.04 -6.64 4.35
C LEU A 48 4.91 -7.57 5.20
N THR A 49 4.31 -8.26 6.15
CA THR A 49 4.98 -9.24 7.02
C THR A 49 4.17 -10.53 7.05
N GLN A 50 4.84 -11.66 6.86
CA GLN A 50 4.27 -13.00 6.98
C GLN A 50 5.31 -13.94 7.58
N GLU A 51 4.97 -14.63 8.67
CA GLU A 51 5.82 -15.67 9.29
C GLU A 51 7.30 -15.27 9.53
N GLY A 52 7.56 -13.97 9.76
CA GLY A 52 8.89 -13.42 9.97
C GLY A 52 9.57 -12.87 8.71
N GLU A 53 9.07 -13.20 7.51
CA GLU A 53 9.47 -12.54 6.27
C GLU A 53 8.83 -11.16 6.15
N ARG A 54 9.58 -10.22 5.58
CA ARG A 54 9.17 -8.82 5.46
C ARG A 54 9.50 -8.28 4.07
N TRP A 55 8.48 -7.76 3.39
CA TRP A 55 8.61 -7.10 2.09
C TRP A 55 8.32 -5.62 2.23
N HIS A 56 9.19 -4.79 1.66
CA HIS A 56 9.05 -3.36 1.63
C HIS A 56 8.68 -2.89 0.22
N CYS A 57 7.59 -2.12 0.13
CA CYS A 57 7.13 -1.50 -1.10
C CYS A 57 6.97 0.02 -0.87
N ARG A 58 7.09 0.81 -1.94
CA ARG A 58 6.81 2.24 -1.90
C ARG A 58 5.47 2.49 -2.58
N THR A 59 4.54 3.10 -1.85
CA THR A 59 3.24 3.50 -2.37
C THR A 59 3.30 4.97 -2.73
N ILE A 60 3.08 5.30 -4.00
CA ILE A 60 3.11 6.68 -4.50
C ILE A 60 1.67 7.09 -4.78
N VAL A 61 1.22 8.16 -4.13
CA VAL A 61 -0.09 8.75 -4.38
C VAL A 61 0.13 10.06 -5.13
N ALA A 62 -0.35 10.11 -6.37
CA ALA A 62 -0.21 11.27 -7.25
C ALA A 62 -1.58 11.86 -7.60
N PRO A 63 -1.66 13.18 -7.85
CA PRO A 63 -2.89 13.82 -8.31
C PRO A 63 -3.33 13.22 -9.65
N ALA A 64 -4.63 12.98 -9.81
CA ALA A 64 -5.19 12.40 -11.04
C ALA A 64 -4.90 13.23 -12.31
N ALA A 65 -4.65 14.54 -12.16
CA ALA A 65 -4.32 15.44 -13.25
C ALA A 65 -2.88 15.29 -13.80
N ALA A 66 -1.99 14.57 -13.11
CA ALA A 66 -0.62 14.35 -13.56
C ALA A 66 -0.49 13.33 -14.70
N MET A 67 -1.55 12.59 -15.03
CA MET A 67 -1.60 11.72 -16.22
C MET A 67 -1.97 12.54 -17.46
N SER A 68 -1.05 13.41 -17.89
CA SER A 68 -1.03 13.90 -19.27
C SER A 68 -0.88 12.69 -20.18
N ARG A 69 -1.96 12.32 -20.89
CA ARG A 69 -1.93 11.31 -21.95
C ARG A 69 -0.86 11.70 -22.96
N SER A 70 0.28 11.01 -22.96
CA SER A 70 1.16 10.95 -24.12
C SER A 70 0.32 10.37 -25.26
N ARG A 71 0.01 11.22 -26.23
CA ARG A 71 -0.75 10.87 -27.43
C ARG A 71 0.13 10.05 -28.38
#